data_AF-A0A5E6NQW4-F1
#
_entry.id   AF-A0A5E6NQW4-F1
#
_cell.length_a   1.000
_cell.length_b   1.000
_cell.length_c   1.000
_cell.angle_alpha   90.00
_cell.angle_beta   90.00
_cell.angle_gamma   90.00
#
_symmetry.space_group_name_H-M   'P 1'
#
loop_
_entity.id
_entity.type
_entity.pdbx_description
1 polymer ?
#
loop_
_entity_poly.entity_id
_entity_poly.type
_entity_poly.pdbx_seq_one_letter_code
_entity_poly.pdbx_strand_id
1 'polypeptide(L)'
;MINALSKAGLAKCIHTIAKINNTDTINIGNFSKQRSALQQLWSKTSYEIVKLRDNPECAKEEFDAIAQDTLGLQTQLSFDVNQAPAILTRRPKVAILREQGVNGQIEMAAAFDKAGFEAVDVHMSDILQNHLSLSEFSGLVACGGFSYGDVLGAGRGWASSILYNPQAKEAFEAFFNRDESFALGVCNGCQMLSQLSDIIPGAQHWPSFNRNVSQQFEARFSSVKSAKVIQFS
;
A
#
# COMPACT_ATOMS: atom_id res chain seq x y z
N MET A 1 -13.41 32.51 -9.13
CA MET A 1 -14.61 31.88 -8.54
C MET A 1 -15.75 32.89 -8.31
N ILE A 2 -15.58 33.94 -7.49
CA ILE A 2 -16.66 34.91 -7.18
C ILE A 2 -17.23 35.57 -8.46
N ASN A 3 -16.38 35.99 -9.40
CA ASN A 3 -16.83 36.57 -10.68
C ASN A 3 -17.62 35.57 -11.54
N ALA A 4 -17.29 34.28 -11.48
CA ALA A 4 -18.02 33.25 -12.21
C ALA A 4 -19.40 33.01 -11.59
N LEU A 5 -19.48 32.95 -10.26
CA LEU A 5 -20.75 32.79 -9.54
C LEU A 5 -21.66 34.01 -9.67
N SER A 6 -21.09 35.21 -9.70
CA SER A 6 -21.83 36.45 -9.94
C SER A 6 -22.43 36.48 -11.35
N LYS A 7 -21.68 36.06 -12.37
CA LYS A 7 -22.19 35.89 -13.75
C LYS A 7 -23.31 34.85 -13.86
N ALA A 8 -23.34 33.86 -12.97
CA ALA A 8 -24.41 32.88 -12.86
C ALA A 8 -25.64 33.39 -12.08
N GLY A 9 -25.70 34.68 -11.70
CA GLY A 9 -26.83 35.27 -10.98
C GLY A 9 -26.84 35.01 -9.47
N LEU A 10 -25.79 34.40 -8.91
CA LEU A 10 -25.72 34.01 -7.50
C LEU A 10 -25.09 35.07 -6.59
N ALA A 11 -24.86 36.28 -7.10
CA ALA A 11 -24.14 37.33 -6.37
C ALA A 11 -24.74 37.64 -4.99
N LYS A 12 -26.07 37.63 -4.88
CA LYS A 12 -26.80 37.91 -3.63
C LYS A 12 -26.75 36.77 -2.60
N CYS A 13 -26.33 35.57 -3.01
CA CYS A 13 -26.26 34.38 -2.16
C CYS A 13 -24.86 34.13 -1.60
N ILE A 14 -23.90 35.02 -1.87
CA ILE A 14 -22.49 34.84 -1.51
C ILE A 14 -22.11 35.83 -0.41
N HIS A 15 -21.59 35.28 0.69
CA HIS A 15 -21.09 36.07 1.82
C HIS A 15 -19.71 35.57 2.22
N THR A 16 -18.76 36.48 2.44
CA THR A 16 -17.48 36.12 3.05
C THR A 16 -17.69 35.98 4.56
N ILE A 17 -17.54 34.77 5.07
CA ILE A 17 -17.80 34.45 6.49
C ILE A 17 -16.53 34.31 7.34
N ALA A 18 -15.35 34.16 6.72
CA ALA A 18 -14.09 33.93 7.43
C ALA A 18 -12.85 34.24 6.58
N LYS A 19 -11.68 34.31 7.23
CA LYS A 19 -10.34 34.34 6.64
C LYS A 19 -9.41 33.41 7.46
N ILE A 20 -8.34 32.93 6.83
CA ILE A 20 -7.32 32.10 7.49
C ILE A 20 -6.37 33.01 8.30
N ASN A 21 -5.82 32.48 9.40
CA ASN A 21 -4.77 33.12 10.21
C ASN A 21 -3.62 32.13 10.47
N ASN A 22 -2.55 32.61 11.11
CA ASN A 22 -1.35 31.82 11.43
C ASN A 22 -1.17 31.61 12.95
N THR A 23 -2.25 31.74 13.74
CA THR A 23 -2.20 31.67 15.22
C THR A 23 -2.80 30.38 15.78
N ASP A 24 -3.16 29.43 14.92
CA ASP A 24 -3.90 28.18 15.25
C ASP A 24 -5.19 28.39 16.07
N THR A 25 -5.86 29.55 15.91
CA THR A 25 -7.09 29.87 16.64
C THR A 25 -8.29 30.03 15.73
N ILE A 26 -9.45 29.60 16.22
CA ILE A 26 -10.76 29.90 15.62
C ILE A 26 -11.37 31.07 16.39
N ASN A 27 -11.65 32.16 15.67
CA ASN A 27 -12.15 33.42 16.22
C ASN A 27 -13.51 33.78 15.60
N ILE A 28 -14.56 33.89 16.41
CA ILE A 28 -15.93 34.23 15.99
C ILE A 28 -16.50 35.27 16.96
N GLY A 29 -16.47 36.55 16.57
CA GLY A 29 -16.83 37.65 17.49
C GLY A 29 -15.95 37.62 18.74
N ASN A 30 -16.56 37.43 19.91
CA ASN A 30 -15.86 37.33 21.20
C ASN A 30 -15.40 35.90 21.55
N PHE A 31 -15.75 34.90 20.73
CA PHE A 31 -15.30 33.52 20.91
C PHE A 31 -13.90 33.36 20.31
N SER A 32 -12.95 32.88 21.12
CA SER A 32 -11.60 32.51 20.66
C SER A 32 -11.17 31.22 21.35
N LYS A 33 -10.81 30.20 20.58
CA LYS A 33 -10.30 28.91 21.07
C LYS A 33 -9.20 28.38 20.15
N GLN A 34 -8.31 27.58 20.74
CA GLN A 34 -7.32 26.82 19.97
C GLN A 34 -8.02 25.82 19.06
N ARG A 35 -7.61 25.79 17.78
CA ARG A 35 -8.18 24.88 16.78
C ARG A 35 -7.91 23.42 17.15
N SER A 36 -6.73 23.11 17.69
CA SER A 36 -6.39 21.76 18.21
C SER A 36 -7.37 21.28 19.27
N ALA A 37 -7.68 22.13 20.26
CA ALA A 37 -8.64 21.81 21.31
C ALA A 37 -10.06 21.56 20.75
N LEU A 38 -10.48 22.36 19.77
CA LEU A 38 -11.76 22.16 19.09
C LEU A 38 -11.78 20.88 18.24
N GLN A 39 -10.69 20.55 17.56
CA GLN A 39 -10.57 19.29 16.82
C GLN A 39 -10.55 18.08 17.76
N GLN A 40 -9.86 18.14 18.91
CA GLN A 40 -9.91 17.07 19.90
C GLN A 40 -11.33 16.88 20.44
N LEU A 41 -12.05 17.96 20.72
CA LEU A 41 -13.46 17.87 21.12
C LEU A 41 -14.31 17.19 20.03
N TRP A 42 -14.10 17.57 18.77
CA TRP A 42 -14.79 16.98 17.63
C TRP A 42 -14.45 15.49 17.44
N SER A 43 -13.19 15.10 17.58
CA SER A 43 -12.71 13.71 17.43
C SER A 43 -12.99 12.82 18.64
N LYS A 44 -13.46 13.38 19.77
CA LYS A 44 -13.57 12.67 21.05
C LYS A 44 -14.43 11.40 20.95
N THR A 45 -15.54 11.46 20.21
CA THR A 45 -16.42 10.31 20.02
C THR A 45 -15.70 9.18 19.27
N SER A 46 -15.00 9.49 18.18
CA SER A 46 -14.22 8.49 17.44
C SER A 46 -13.12 7.89 18.30
N TYR A 47 -12.42 8.71 19.10
CA TYR A 47 -11.41 8.23 20.04
C TYR A 47 -11.98 7.23 21.04
N GLU A 48 -13.10 7.54 21.70
CA GLU A 48 -13.67 6.62 22.70
C GLU A 48 -14.17 5.31 22.06
N ILE A 49 -14.74 5.36 20.84
CA ILE A 49 -15.13 4.14 20.11
C ILE A 49 -13.91 3.28 19.77
N VAL A 50 -12.87 3.89 19.19
CA VAL A 50 -11.63 3.19 18.78
C VAL A 50 -10.91 2.63 20.00
N LYS A 51 -10.82 3.39 21.09
CA LYS A 51 -10.21 2.94 22.36
C LYS A 51 -10.90 1.71 22.96
N LEU A 52 -12.22 1.60 22.84
CA LEU A 52 -12.98 0.46 23.33
C LEU A 52 -12.86 -0.78 22.42
N ARG A 53 -12.62 -0.57 21.12
CA ARG A 53 -12.61 -1.61 20.09
C ARG A 53 -11.20 -2.16 19.80
N ASP A 54 -10.23 -1.26 19.74
CA ASP A 54 -8.86 -1.49 19.25
C ASP A 54 -7.86 -1.41 20.42
N ASN A 55 -6.56 -1.37 20.13
CA ASN A 55 -5.55 -1.11 21.17
C ASN A 55 -5.70 0.32 21.74
N PRO A 56 -5.98 0.48 23.05
CA PRO A 56 -6.21 1.80 23.65
C PRO A 56 -5.00 2.73 23.60
N GLU A 57 -3.78 2.19 23.56
CA GLU A 57 -2.56 3.00 23.44
C GLU A 57 -2.43 3.61 22.04
N CYS A 58 -2.61 2.81 20.99
CA CYS A 58 -2.63 3.33 19.61
C CYS A 58 -3.75 4.36 19.40
N ALA A 59 -4.94 4.11 19.97
CA ALA A 59 -6.05 5.05 19.93
C ALA A 59 -5.69 6.38 20.62
N LYS A 60 -4.98 6.31 21.74
CA LYS A 60 -4.51 7.47 22.49
C LYS A 60 -3.44 8.24 21.72
N GLU A 61 -2.46 7.55 21.13
CA GLU A 61 -1.43 8.17 20.29
C GLU A 61 -2.05 8.95 19.12
N GLU A 62 -3.02 8.36 18.41
CA GLU A 62 -3.72 9.04 17.30
C GLU A 62 -4.51 10.27 17.78
N PHE A 63 -5.19 10.18 18.93
CA PHE A 63 -5.95 11.30 19.48
C PHE A 63 -5.06 12.43 20.02
N ASP A 64 -3.97 12.09 20.69
CA ASP A 64 -3.02 13.06 21.24
C ASP A 64 -2.26 13.79 20.12
N ALA A 65 -2.04 13.13 18.97
CA ALA A 65 -1.40 13.73 17.80
C ALA A 65 -2.13 14.98 17.25
N ILE A 66 -3.43 15.15 17.52
CA ILE A 66 -4.21 16.33 17.11
C ILE A 66 -3.67 17.63 17.74
N ALA A 67 -3.10 17.53 18.95
CA ALA A 67 -2.54 18.66 19.67
C ALA A 67 -1.08 18.94 19.32
N GLN A 68 -0.44 18.08 18.52
CA GLN A 68 0.95 18.25 18.12
C GLN A 68 1.05 19.09 16.84
N ASP A 69 2.04 19.97 16.80
CA ASP A 69 2.38 20.69 15.58
C ASP A 69 2.92 19.71 14.54
N THR A 70 2.41 19.80 13.31
CA THR A 70 2.81 18.92 12.21
C THR A 70 2.85 19.67 10.89
N LEU A 71 3.82 19.32 10.05
CA LEU A 71 3.86 19.75 8.65
C LEU A 71 2.94 18.90 7.75
N GLY A 72 2.21 17.94 8.35
CA GLY A 72 1.39 16.98 7.63
C GLY A 72 2.25 16.02 6.80
N LEU A 73 1.67 15.52 5.71
CA LEU A 73 2.37 14.66 4.78
C LEU A 73 3.41 15.47 4.00
N GLN A 74 4.65 14.98 4.01
CA GLN A 74 5.79 15.62 3.39
C GLN A 74 6.34 14.72 2.28
N THR A 75 6.72 15.31 1.16
CA THR A 75 7.36 14.61 0.05
C THR A 75 8.74 15.18 -0.19
N GLN A 76 9.76 14.33 -0.16
CA GLN A 76 11.13 14.68 -0.55
C GLN A 76 11.57 13.71 -1.63
N LEU A 77 11.80 14.22 -2.84
CA LEU A 77 12.13 13.43 -4.01
C LEU A 77 13.64 13.45 -4.24
N SER A 78 14.22 12.29 -4.55
CA SER A 78 15.63 12.17 -4.95
C SER A 78 15.82 11.94 -6.46
N PHE A 79 14.73 12.02 -7.23
CA PHE A 79 14.67 11.81 -8.67
C PHE A 79 13.51 12.61 -9.29
N ASP A 80 13.53 12.80 -10.61
CA ASP A 80 12.41 13.42 -11.34
C ASP A 80 11.29 12.40 -11.60
N VAL A 81 10.14 12.61 -10.96
CA VAL A 81 8.95 11.74 -11.11
C VAL A 81 8.34 11.78 -12.50
N ASN A 82 8.68 12.77 -13.33
CA ASN A 82 8.20 12.89 -14.70
C ASN A 82 9.16 12.25 -15.72
N GLN A 83 10.33 11.79 -15.29
CA GLN A 83 11.31 11.15 -16.15
C GLN A 83 11.35 9.64 -15.90
N ALA A 84 10.83 8.87 -16.85
CA ALA A 84 10.98 7.41 -16.83
C ALA A 84 12.28 6.99 -17.53
N PRO A 85 13.12 6.13 -16.92
CA PRO A 85 14.27 5.56 -17.60
C PRO A 85 13.84 4.70 -18.79
N ALA A 86 14.35 4.98 -19.99
CA ALA A 86 14.08 4.19 -21.20
C ALA A 86 14.97 2.94 -21.27
N ILE A 87 14.88 2.07 -20.26
CA ILE A 87 15.77 0.90 -20.10
C ILE A 87 15.28 -0.30 -20.93
N LEU A 88 13.96 -0.43 -21.12
CA LEU A 88 13.37 -1.57 -21.82
C LEU A 88 13.38 -1.36 -23.34
N THR A 89 14.06 -2.26 -24.05
CA THR A 89 14.09 -2.32 -25.53
C THR A 89 13.04 -3.27 -26.13
N ARG A 90 12.39 -4.07 -25.27
CA ARG A 90 11.30 -4.99 -25.57
C ARG A 90 10.30 -5.01 -24.41
N ARG A 91 9.17 -5.69 -24.58
CA ARG A 91 8.16 -5.89 -23.52
C ARG A 91 8.33 -7.27 -22.85
N PRO A 92 9.17 -7.43 -21.81
CA PRO A 92 9.32 -8.72 -21.14
C PRO A 92 8.03 -9.13 -20.42
N LYS A 93 7.74 -10.43 -20.38
CA LYS A 93 6.59 -10.98 -19.65
C LYS A 93 6.81 -10.88 -18.14
N VAL A 94 5.79 -10.43 -17.43
CA VAL A 94 5.72 -10.47 -15.97
C VAL A 94 4.46 -11.22 -15.53
N ALA A 95 4.64 -12.20 -14.65
CA ALA A 95 3.53 -12.95 -14.07
C ALA A 95 2.87 -12.11 -12.98
N ILE A 96 1.66 -11.63 -13.23
CA ILE A 96 0.81 -10.97 -12.25
C ILE A 96 0.12 -12.09 -11.47
N LEU A 97 0.79 -12.54 -10.43
CA LEU A 97 0.44 -13.75 -9.70
C LEU A 97 -0.71 -13.47 -8.72
N ARG A 98 -1.75 -14.31 -8.80
CA ARG A 98 -2.89 -14.27 -7.89
C ARG A 98 -3.36 -15.66 -7.44
N GLU A 99 -4.04 -15.66 -6.31
CA GLU A 99 -4.75 -16.81 -5.73
C GLU A 99 -6.19 -16.38 -5.42
N GLN A 100 -7.08 -17.33 -5.12
CA GLN A 100 -8.42 -17.04 -4.62
C GLN A 100 -8.39 -16.06 -3.43
N GLY A 101 -9.10 -14.94 -3.57
CA GLY A 101 -9.16 -13.86 -2.56
C GLY A 101 -8.15 -12.73 -2.77
N VAL A 102 -7.21 -12.85 -3.70
CA VAL A 102 -6.41 -11.73 -4.19
C VAL A 102 -7.31 -10.75 -4.94
N ASN A 103 -7.12 -9.45 -4.71
CA ASN A 103 -8.00 -8.41 -5.26
C ASN A 103 -7.27 -7.17 -5.82
N GLY A 104 -5.94 -7.12 -5.75
CA GLY A 104 -5.13 -6.01 -6.25
C GLY A 104 -4.36 -6.28 -7.54
N GLN A 105 -4.72 -7.34 -8.27
CA GLN A 105 -4.00 -7.79 -9.48
C GLN A 105 -4.19 -6.86 -10.68
N ILE A 106 -5.32 -6.15 -10.78
CA ILE A 106 -5.64 -5.37 -11.99
C ILE A 106 -4.82 -4.08 -12.03
N GLU A 107 -4.75 -3.36 -10.91
CA GLU A 107 -3.90 -2.17 -10.78
C GLU A 107 -2.41 -2.54 -10.81
N MET A 108 -2.04 -3.73 -10.32
CA MET A 108 -0.67 -4.23 -10.43
C MET A 108 -0.31 -4.47 -11.89
N ALA A 109 -1.16 -5.17 -12.65
CA ALA A 109 -0.98 -5.36 -14.09
C ALA A 109 -0.87 -4.02 -14.83
N ALA A 110 -1.74 -3.06 -14.53
CA ALA A 110 -1.71 -1.73 -15.14
C ALA A 110 -0.41 -0.96 -14.85
N ALA A 111 0.14 -1.08 -13.63
CA ALA A 111 1.41 -0.44 -13.27
C ALA A 111 2.59 -1.01 -14.07
N PHE A 112 2.65 -2.35 -14.20
CA PHE A 112 3.69 -3.02 -14.99
C PHE A 112 3.53 -2.80 -16.50
N ASP A 113 2.29 -2.81 -17.02
CA ASP A 113 1.99 -2.46 -18.41
C ASP A 113 2.48 -1.05 -18.75
N LYS A 114 2.18 -0.08 -17.88
CA LYS A 114 2.66 1.31 -18.01
C LYS A 114 4.18 1.42 -17.95
N ALA A 115 4.84 0.55 -17.19
CA ALA A 115 6.30 0.47 -17.12
C ALA A 115 6.94 -0.25 -18.32
N GLY A 116 6.15 -0.77 -19.27
CA GLY A 116 6.61 -1.39 -20.51
C GLY A 116 6.67 -2.92 -20.50
N PHE A 117 6.11 -3.59 -19.49
CA PHE A 117 6.06 -5.05 -19.43
C PHE A 117 4.85 -5.62 -20.18
N GLU A 118 4.91 -6.88 -20.59
CA GLU A 118 3.73 -7.67 -20.94
C GLU A 118 3.18 -8.31 -19.66
N ALA A 119 2.16 -7.69 -19.07
CA ALA A 119 1.53 -8.18 -17.84
C ALA A 119 0.58 -9.34 -18.15
N VAL A 120 0.85 -10.51 -17.58
CA VAL A 120 0.05 -11.73 -17.79
C VAL A 120 -0.64 -12.10 -16.48
N ASP A 121 -1.96 -12.28 -16.51
CA ASP A 121 -2.70 -12.84 -15.38
C ASP A 121 -2.31 -14.31 -15.18
N VAL A 122 -1.75 -14.63 -14.01
CA VAL A 122 -1.35 -15.99 -13.66
C VAL A 122 -2.05 -16.37 -12.36
N HIS A 123 -3.02 -17.27 -12.45
CA HIS A 123 -3.64 -17.83 -11.27
C HIS A 123 -2.82 -19.02 -10.76
N MET A 124 -2.82 -19.25 -9.45
CA MET A 124 -2.14 -20.42 -8.86
C MET A 124 -2.58 -21.75 -9.47
N SER A 125 -3.85 -21.87 -9.90
CA SER A 125 -4.33 -23.06 -10.61
C SER A 125 -3.56 -23.36 -11.89
N ASP A 126 -3.11 -22.33 -12.62
CA ASP A 126 -2.38 -22.50 -13.89
C ASP A 126 -1.00 -23.13 -13.64
N ILE A 127 -0.37 -22.79 -12.52
CA ILE A 127 0.91 -23.37 -12.09
C ILE A 127 0.67 -24.78 -11.52
N LEU A 128 -0.31 -24.95 -10.63
CA LEU A 128 -0.61 -26.22 -9.97
C LEU A 128 -1.05 -27.32 -10.94
N GLN A 129 -1.67 -26.93 -12.07
CA GLN A 129 -2.13 -27.85 -13.12
C GLN A 129 -1.16 -27.91 -14.32
N ASN A 130 0.00 -27.25 -14.21
CA ASN A 130 1.03 -27.22 -15.26
C ASN A 130 0.53 -26.69 -16.62
N HIS A 131 -0.43 -25.76 -16.61
CA HIS A 131 -0.90 -25.08 -17.81
C HIS A 131 0.07 -24.00 -18.29
N LEU A 132 1.06 -23.64 -17.47
CA LEU A 132 1.99 -22.54 -17.70
C LEU A 132 3.31 -22.77 -16.96
N SER A 133 4.44 -22.34 -17.54
CA SER A 133 5.76 -22.41 -16.90
C SER A 133 6.23 -21.04 -16.43
N LEU A 134 6.68 -20.96 -15.17
CA LEU A 134 7.33 -19.74 -14.63
C LEU A 134 8.63 -19.37 -15.38
N SER A 135 9.23 -20.30 -16.12
CA SER A 135 10.42 -20.04 -16.95
C SER A 135 10.18 -19.01 -18.07
N GLU A 136 8.93 -18.85 -18.52
CA GLU A 136 8.54 -17.93 -19.60
C GLU A 136 8.56 -16.45 -19.19
N PHE A 137 8.64 -16.17 -17.89
CA PHE A 137 8.52 -14.84 -17.32
C PHE A 137 9.88 -14.30 -16.94
N SER A 138 10.13 -13.01 -17.15
CA SER A 138 11.32 -12.33 -16.59
C SER A 138 11.10 -11.92 -15.14
N GLY A 139 9.84 -11.68 -14.74
CA GLY A 139 9.48 -11.27 -13.40
C GLY A 139 8.21 -11.93 -12.89
N LEU A 140 8.08 -12.00 -11.57
CA LEU A 140 6.88 -12.47 -10.88
C LEU A 140 6.45 -11.45 -9.83
N VAL A 141 5.16 -11.13 -9.80
CA VAL A 141 4.62 -10.14 -8.88
C VAL A 141 3.46 -10.76 -8.12
N ALA A 142 3.67 -11.05 -6.83
CA ALA A 142 2.63 -11.52 -5.94
C ALA A 142 1.77 -10.33 -5.47
N CYS A 143 0.49 -10.35 -5.85
CA CYS A 143 -0.42 -9.23 -5.68
C CYS A 143 -1.04 -9.15 -4.27
N GLY A 144 -1.63 -7.99 -3.95
CA GLY A 144 -2.33 -7.75 -2.69
C GLY A 144 -3.75 -8.31 -2.65
N GLY A 145 -4.27 -8.49 -1.44
CA GLY A 145 -5.64 -8.94 -1.19
C GLY A 145 -5.78 -9.72 0.11
N PHE A 146 -6.67 -10.70 0.12
CA PHE A 146 -6.97 -11.55 1.28
C PHE A 146 -7.02 -13.00 0.81
N SER A 147 -5.88 -13.56 0.36
CA SER A 147 -5.84 -14.95 -0.10
C SER A 147 -6.40 -15.88 0.97
N TYR A 148 -7.36 -16.74 0.61
CA TYR A 148 -8.10 -17.60 1.57
C TYR A 148 -8.74 -16.85 2.75
N GLY A 149 -9.05 -15.56 2.59
CA GLY A 149 -9.59 -14.72 3.67
C GLY A 149 -8.63 -14.50 4.84
N ASP A 150 -7.33 -14.66 4.61
CA ASP A 150 -6.27 -14.63 5.64
C ASP A 150 -6.45 -15.65 6.79
N VAL A 151 -7.28 -16.66 6.58
CA VAL A 151 -7.48 -17.77 7.53
C VAL A 151 -6.17 -18.55 7.66
N LEU A 152 -5.84 -18.96 8.90
CA LEU A 152 -4.57 -19.58 9.30
C LEU A 152 -3.35 -18.63 9.28
N GLY A 153 -3.55 -17.36 8.95
CA GLY A 153 -2.52 -16.32 8.87
C GLY A 153 -2.40 -15.78 7.44
N ALA A 154 -2.31 -14.46 7.31
CA ALA A 154 -2.28 -13.78 6.03
C ALA A 154 -1.11 -14.26 5.16
N GLY A 155 -1.39 -14.61 3.90
CA GLY A 155 -0.43 -15.17 2.95
C GLY A 155 0.02 -16.61 3.22
N ARG A 156 -0.29 -17.21 4.39
CA ARG A 156 0.17 -18.56 4.75
C ARG A 156 -0.50 -19.64 3.89
N GLY A 157 -1.82 -19.61 3.73
CA GLY A 157 -2.52 -20.61 2.92
C GLY A 157 -1.99 -20.67 1.48
N TRP A 158 -1.73 -19.49 0.90
CA TRP A 158 -1.12 -19.36 -0.42
C TRP A 158 0.30 -19.93 -0.46
N ALA A 159 1.18 -19.55 0.47
CA ALA A 159 2.53 -20.11 0.53
C ALA A 159 2.54 -21.63 0.76
N SER A 160 1.67 -22.15 1.64
CA SER A 160 1.53 -23.58 1.90
C SER A 160 1.06 -24.36 0.67
N SER A 161 0.19 -23.78 -0.16
CA SER A 161 -0.22 -24.42 -1.43
C SER A 161 0.96 -24.64 -2.38
N ILE A 162 1.95 -23.73 -2.36
CA ILE A 162 3.19 -23.84 -3.13
C ILE A 162 4.12 -24.87 -2.48
N LEU A 163 4.41 -24.72 -1.19
CA LEU A 163 5.39 -25.55 -0.48
C LEU A 163 5.00 -27.03 -0.39
N TYR A 164 3.70 -27.33 -0.30
CA TYR A 164 3.20 -28.70 -0.16
C TYR A 164 2.79 -29.35 -1.49
N ASN A 165 2.88 -28.62 -2.60
CA ASN A 165 2.80 -29.21 -3.92
C ASN A 165 4.24 -29.31 -4.50
N PRO A 166 4.81 -30.52 -4.65
CA PRO A 166 6.20 -30.67 -5.10
C PRO A 166 6.51 -29.99 -6.43
N GLN A 167 5.57 -30.03 -7.38
CA GLN A 167 5.75 -29.41 -8.70
C GLN A 167 5.74 -27.89 -8.61
N ALA A 168 4.80 -27.31 -7.86
CA ALA A 168 4.78 -25.86 -7.66
C ALA A 168 6.02 -25.40 -6.91
N LYS A 169 6.39 -26.09 -5.81
CA LYS A 169 7.61 -25.79 -5.06
C LYS A 169 8.84 -25.75 -5.97
N GLU A 170 9.04 -26.79 -6.79
CA GLU A 170 10.15 -26.87 -7.73
C GLU A 170 10.11 -25.72 -8.75
N ALA A 171 8.94 -25.38 -9.31
CA ALA A 171 8.79 -24.29 -10.26
C ALA A 171 9.14 -22.91 -9.66
N PHE A 172 8.69 -22.63 -8.43
CA PHE A 172 9.00 -21.39 -7.72
C PHE A 172 10.47 -21.33 -7.31
N GLU A 173 11.01 -22.41 -6.75
CA GLU A 173 12.43 -22.51 -6.37
C GLU A 173 13.34 -22.32 -7.60
N ALA A 174 13.02 -22.96 -8.73
CA ALA A 174 13.75 -22.76 -9.99
C ALA A 174 13.66 -21.31 -10.49
N PHE A 175 12.50 -20.66 -10.36
CA PHE A 175 12.34 -19.25 -10.72
C PHE A 175 13.24 -18.35 -9.84
N PHE A 176 13.20 -18.52 -8.52
CA PHE A 176 13.96 -17.69 -7.57
C PHE A 176 15.49 -17.89 -7.67
N ASN A 177 15.94 -19.05 -8.14
CA ASN A 177 17.37 -19.33 -8.34
C ASN A 177 17.91 -18.81 -9.68
N ARG A 178 17.09 -18.19 -10.53
CA ARG A 178 17.56 -17.66 -11.82
C ARG A 178 18.10 -16.24 -11.66
N ASP A 179 19.36 -16.05 -12.03
CA ASP A 179 20.09 -14.77 -11.89
C ASP A 179 19.42 -13.56 -12.55
N GLU A 180 18.74 -13.76 -13.67
CA GLU A 180 18.07 -12.68 -14.43
C GLU A 180 16.59 -12.47 -14.04
N SER A 181 16.09 -13.22 -13.06
CA SER A 181 14.71 -13.06 -12.59
C SER A 181 14.56 -11.93 -11.57
N PHE A 182 13.36 -11.37 -11.46
CA PHE A 182 12.98 -10.55 -10.31
C PHE A 182 11.65 -10.98 -9.73
N ALA A 183 11.50 -10.79 -8.41
CA ALA A 183 10.25 -11.01 -7.71
C ALA A 183 9.86 -9.77 -6.90
N LEU A 184 8.57 -9.45 -6.87
CA LEU A 184 7.99 -8.40 -6.04
C LEU A 184 6.77 -8.96 -5.31
N GLY A 185 6.68 -8.72 -4.00
CA GLY A 185 5.48 -9.02 -3.21
C GLY A 185 4.91 -7.74 -2.62
N VAL A 186 3.61 -7.50 -2.80
CA VAL A 186 2.93 -6.33 -2.25
C VAL A 186 1.78 -6.76 -1.35
N CYS A 187 1.74 -6.22 -0.13
CA CYS A 187 0.72 -6.54 0.89
C CYS A 187 0.62 -8.06 1.13
N ASN A 188 -0.47 -8.71 0.70
CA ASN A 188 -0.65 -10.16 0.81
C ASN A 188 0.41 -10.97 0.07
N GLY A 189 0.89 -10.48 -1.08
CA GLY A 189 2.02 -11.07 -1.77
C GLY A 189 3.34 -10.95 -1.02
N CYS A 190 3.56 -9.87 -0.26
CA CYS A 190 4.73 -9.74 0.61
C CYS A 190 4.67 -10.75 1.76
N GLN A 191 3.48 -10.92 2.36
CA GLN A 191 3.24 -11.92 3.39
C GLN A 191 3.49 -13.34 2.85
N MET A 192 2.95 -13.67 1.67
CA MET A 192 3.18 -14.96 1.01
C MET A 192 4.68 -15.21 0.75
N LEU A 193 5.39 -14.26 0.13
CA LEU A 193 6.83 -14.40 -0.14
C LEU A 193 7.65 -14.56 1.15
N SER A 194 7.26 -13.88 2.24
CA SER A 194 7.93 -14.05 3.55
C SER A 194 7.83 -15.48 4.09
N GLN A 195 6.75 -16.21 3.77
CA GLN A 195 6.58 -17.61 4.14
C GLN A 195 7.30 -18.58 3.19
N LEU A 196 7.80 -18.08 2.05
CA LEU A 196 8.63 -18.84 1.09
C LEU A 196 10.13 -18.60 1.29
N SER A 197 10.54 -17.97 2.39
CA SER A 197 11.95 -17.62 2.66
C SER A 197 12.93 -18.79 2.50
N ASP A 198 12.47 -20.01 2.79
CA ASP A 198 13.29 -21.23 2.71
C ASP A 198 13.69 -21.62 1.28
N ILE A 199 12.94 -21.15 0.27
CA ILE A 199 13.20 -21.42 -1.16
C ILE A 199 13.62 -20.16 -1.93
N ILE A 200 13.80 -19.03 -1.26
CA ILE A 200 14.26 -17.77 -1.86
C ILE A 200 15.72 -17.52 -1.42
N PRO A 201 16.68 -17.52 -2.34
CA PRO A 201 18.08 -17.22 -2.02
C PRO A 201 18.23 -15.84 -1.33
N GLY A 202 18.96 -15.81 -0.21
CA GLY A 202 19.22 -14.58 0.56
C GLY A 202 18.07 -14.09 1.46
N ALA A 203 16.95 -14.81 1.53
CA ALA A 203 15.78 -14.41 2.33
C ALA A 203 15.76 -14.95 3.77
N GLN A 204 16.81 -15.64 4.24
CA GLN A 204 16.83 -16.33 5.55
C GLN A 204 16.63 -15.40 6.76
N HIS A 205 16.85 -14.10 6.59
CA HIS A 205 16.68 -13.08 7.64
C HIS A 205 15.41 -12.25 7.48
N TRP A 206 14.53 -12.58 6.54
CA TRP A 206 13.29 -11.84 6.36
C TRP A 206 12.39 -11.98 7.61
N PRO A 207 11.73 -10.89 8.03
CA PRO A 207 10.81 -10.94 9.15
C PRO A 207 9.51 -11.64 8.76
N SER A 208 8.74 -12.04 9.77
CA SER A 208 7.33 -12.39 9.59
C SER A 208 6.44 -11.15 9.71
N PHE A 209 5.34 -11.14 8.97
CA PHE A 209 4.31 -10.12 9.05
C PHE A 209 3.13 -10.65 9.86
N ASN A 210 2.90 -10.04 11.02
CA ASN A 210 1.89 -10.47 11.98
C ASN A 210 0.79 -9.42 12.14
N ARG A 211 -0.20 -9.70 12.98
CA ARG A 211 -1.29 -8.77 13.29
C ARG A 211 -0.73 -7.42 13.79
N ASN A 212 -1.30 -6.33 13.30
CA ASN A 212 -0.95 -4.98 13.71
C ASN A 212 -1.07 -4.80 15.23
N VAL A 213 -0.21 -3.96 15.80
CA VAL A 213 -0.26 -3.60 17.23
C VAL A 213 -1.61 -2.94 17.59
N SER A 214 -2.22 -2.19 16.67
CA SER A 214 -3.55 -1.61 16.84
C SER A 214 -4.67 -2.65 16.95
N GLN A 215 -4.38 -3.92 16.60
CA GLN A 215 -5.34 -5.02 16.50
C GLN A 215 -6.43 -4.81 15.43
N GLN A 216 -6.28 -3.81 14.57
CA GLN A 216 -7.25 -3.43 13.55
C GLN A 216 -6.62 -3.40 12.15
N PHE A 217 -7.47 -3.52 11.13
CA PHE A 217 -7.06 -3.21 9.76
C PHE A 217 -6.84 -1.69 9.59
N GLU A 218 -5.71 -1.31 9.00
CA GLU A 218 -5.31 0.09 8.83
C GLU A 218 -5.30 0.48 7.35
N ALA A 219 -6.32 1.22 6.91
CA ALA A 219 -6.33 1.89 5.61
C ALA A 219 -5.83 3.33 5.76
N ARG A 220 -4.52 3.55 5.57
CA ARG A 220 -3.85 4.84 5.80
C ARG A 220 -3.09 5.32 4.57
N PHE A 221 -3.09 6.63 4.36
CA PHE A 221 -2.14 7.27 3.46
C PHE A 221 -0.94 7.74 4.27
N SER A 222 0.13 6.94 4.27
CA SER A 222 1.26 7.06 5.19
C SER A 222 2.52 7.55 4.50
N SER A 223 3.26 8.44 5.15
CA SER A 223 4.60 8.84 4.71
C SER A 223 5.60 7.68 4.90
N VAL A 224 6.38 7.40 3.86
CA VAL A 224 7.49 6.43 3.90
C VAL A 224 8.77 7.07 3.38
N LYS A 225 9.93 6.56 3.81
CA LYS A 225 11.24 6.99 3.35
C LYS A 225 12.02 5.80 2.82
N SER A 226 12.57 5.91 1.61
CA SER A 226 13.53 4.92 1.13
C SER A 226 14.82 5.01 1.95
N ALA A 227 15.28 3.90 2.51
CA ALA A 227 16.49 3.84 3.33
C ALA A 227 17.78 4.09 2.51
N LYS A 228 17.74 3.89 1.19
CA LYS A 228 18.85 4.17 0.26
C LYS A 228 18.34 5.01 -0.92
N VAL A 229 19.12 6.00 -1.32
CA VAL A 229 18.90 6.75 -2.56
C VAL A 229 19.35 5.87 -3.71
N ILE A 230 18.42 5.38 -4.53
CA ILE A 230 18.73 4.64 -5.74
C ILE A 230 19.10 5.68 -6.80
N GLN A 231 20.39 5.82 -7.09
CA GLN A 231 20.85 6.54 -8.27
C GLN A 231 20.81 5.58 -9.45
N PHE A 232 19.91 5.84 -10.40
CA PHE A 232 19.96 5.19 -11.70
C PHE A 232 21.02 5.92 -12.53
N SER A 233 22.15 5.26 -12.78
CA SER A 233 23.20 5.73 -13.71
C SER A 233 22.80 5.50 -15.16
#